data_AF-A0AB38JFT1-F1
#
_entry.id   AF-A0AB38JFT1-F1
#
_cell.length_a   1.000
_cell.length_b   1.000
_cell.length_c   1.000
_cell.angle_alpha   90.00
_cell.angle_beta   90.00
_cell.angle_gamma   90.00
#
_symmetry.space_group_name_H-M   'P 1'
#
loop_
_entity.id
_entity.type
_entity.pdbx_description
1 polymer ?
#
loop_
_entity_poly.entity_id
_entity_poly.type
_entity_poly.pdbx_seq_one_letter_code
_entity_poly.pdbx_strand_id
1 'polypeptide(L)'
;MTHLPKNHPVRYLLESAANGSPLTAADLQLLDNADLPPSESLTAFADEIEQAGLVIAKVGATGARQPALELAQEQWQTLAASMTDNQRSVDTTEKATPPDTDIDSMVARIFNH
;
A
#
# COMPACT_ATOMS: atom_id res chain seq x y z
N MET A 1 -17.08 3.04 -7.27
CA MET A 1 -16.26 2.20 -6.38
C MET A 1 -14.83 2.71 -6.48
N THR A 2 -14.29 3.23 -5.38
CA THR A 2 -12.89 3.70 -5.28
C THR A 2 -12.01 2.51 -4.91
N HIS A 3 -11.74 1.65 -5.89
CA HIS A 3 -10.95 0.44 -5.72
C HIS A 3 -9.59 0.61 -6.39
N LEU A 4 -8.52 0.19 -5.69
CA LEU A 4 -7.19 0.02 -6.27
C LEU A 4 -6.86 -1.47 -6.35
N PRO A 5 -6.36 -1.97 -7.50
CA PRO A 5 -5.93 -3.35 -7.62
C PRO A 5 -4.83 -3.68 -6.61
N LYS A 6 -4.66 -4.96 -6.28
CA LYS A 6 -3.75 -5.40 -5.20
C LYS A 6 -2.31 -4.95 -5.44
N ASN A 7 -1.84 -4.93 -6.69
CA ASN A 7 -0.49 -4.51 -7.04
C ASN A 7 -0.42 -3.02 -7.43
N HIS A 8 -1.45 -2.23 -7.15
CA HIS A 8 -1.38 -0.79 -7.39
C HIS A 8 -0.26 -0.20 -6.51
N PRO A 9 0.65 0.62 -7.06
CA PRO A 9 1.84 1.07 -6.32
C PRO A 9 1.48 1.83 -5.04
N VAL A 10 0.46 2.70 -5.08
CA VAL A 10 -0.04 3.42 -3.88
C VAL A 10 -0.53 2.47 -2.79
N ARG A 11 -1.28 1.43 -3.17
CA ARG A 11 -1.80 0.44 -2.22
C ARG A 11 -0.65 -0.36 -1.62
N TYR A 12 0.27 -0.83 -2.47
CA TYR A 12 1.43 -1.59 -2.05
C TYR A 12 2.30 -0.82 -1.05
N LEU A 13 2.59 0.46 -1.32
CA LEU A 13 3.39 1.31 -0.44
C LEU A 13 2.71 1.50 0.92
N LEU A 14 1.42 1.80 0.96
CA LEU A 14 0.72 2.02 2.23
C LEU A 14 0.59 0.72 3.04
N GLU A 15 0.33 -0.42 2.39
CA GLU A 15 0.32 -1.72 3.05
C GLU A 15 1.72 -2.16 3.52
N SER A 16 2.80 -1.79 2.81
CA SER A 16 4.17 -2.13 3.22
C SER A 16 4.60 -1.35 4.47
N ALA A 17 4.16 -0.10 4.60
CA ALA A 17 4.37 0.72 5.79
C ALA A 17 3.76 0.09 7.06
N ALA A 18 2.69 -0.72 6.91
CA ALA A 18 2.06 -1.42 8.04
C ALA A 18 2.99 -2.43 8.74
N ASN A 19 4.13 -2.78 8.11
CA ASN A 19 5.18 -3.58 8.75
C ASN A 19 6.06 -2.76 9.72
N GLY A 20 5.74 -1.49 9.94
CA GLY A 20 6.42 -0.63 10.91
C GLY A 20 7.65 0.11 10.38
N SER A 21 7.88 0.06 9.07
CA SER A 21 8.97 0.77 8.40
C SER A 21 8.43 1.94 7.58
N PRO A 22 8.90 3.18 7.80
CA PRO A 22 8.52 4.31 6.97
C PRO A 22 8.94 4.11 5.51
N LEU A 23 8.18 4.70 4.59
CA LEU A 23 8.52 4.74 3.17
C LEU A 23 9.76 5.59 2.95
N THR A 24 10.64 5.13 2.08
CA THR A 24 11.83 5.86 1.64
C THR A 24 11.60 6.53 0.29
N ALA A 25 12.47 7.48 -0.07
CA ALA A 25 12.46 8.08 -1.40
C ALA A 25 12.61 7.02 -2.52
N ALA A 26 13.33 5.92 -2.25
CA ALA A 26 13.48 4.82 -3.20
C ALA A 26 12.17 4.04 -3.38
N ASP A 27 11.38 3.87 -2.31
CA ASP A 27 10.06 3.24 -2.40
C ASP A 27 9.10 4.09 -3.24
N LEU A 28 9.16 5.41 -3.07
CA LEU A 28 8.31 6.35 -3.83
C LEU A 28 8.63 6.40 -5.33
N GLN A 29 9.84 6.01 -5.76
CA GLN A 29 10.17 5.87 -7.19
C GLN A 29 9.30 4.82 -7.89
N LEU A 30 8.64 3.93 -7.15
CA LEU A 30 7.66 3.00 -7.73
C LEU A 30 6.49 3.74 -8.41
N LEU A 31 6.17 4.96 -7.97
CA LEU A 31 5.13 5.79 -8.56
C LEU A 31 5.51 6.27 -9.98
N ASP A 32 6.80 6.43 -10.26
CA ASP A 32 7.33 6.81 -11.58
C ASP A 32 7.23 5.67 -12.60
N ASN A 33 7.17 4.42 -12.13
CA ASN A 33 7.12 3.23 -12.99
C ASN A 33 5.71 2.93 -13.51
N ALA A 34 4.71 3.72 -13.12
CA ALA A 34 3.36 3.59 -13.66
C ALA A 34 3.33 4.03 -15.13
N ASP A 35 2.86 3.15 -16.02
CA ASP A 35 2.68 3.46 -17.44
C ASP A 35 1.46 4.38 -17.64
N LEU A 36 1.65 5.65 -17.30
CA LEU A 36 0.65 6.71 -17.37
C LEU A 36 1.19 7.90 -18.16
N PRO A 37 0.30 8.68 -18.81
CA PRO A 37 0.72 9.94 -19.41
C PRO A 37 1.24 10.90 -18.32
N PRO A 38 2.18 11.81 -18.64
CA PRO A 38 2.77 12.72 -17.65
C PRO A 38 1.75 13.57 -16.88
N SER A 39 0.62 13.90 -17.50
CA SER A 39 -0.49 14.65 -16.88
C SER A 39 -1.27 13.85 -15.83
N GLU A 40 -1.09 12.54 -15.77
CA GLU A 40 -1.77 11.63 -14.85
C GLU A 40 -0.76 10.90 -13.96
N SER A 41 0.48 11.37 -13.87
CA SER A 41 1.52 10.75 -13.03
C SER A 41 1.05 10.53 -11.59
N LEU A 42 1.37 9.36 -11.03
CA LEU A 42 1.10 9.06 -9.62
C LEU A 42 2.03 9.81 -8.67
N THR A 43 3.13 10.40 -9.16
CA THR A 43 4.04 11.22 -8.34
C THR A 43 3.37 12.45 -7.74
N ALA A 44 2.26 12.92 -8.31
CA ALA A 44 1.46 13.99 -7.74
C ALA A 44 0.95 13.65 -6.31
N PHE A 45 0.88 12.37 -5.96
CA PHE A 45 0.45 11.89 -4.64
C PHE A 45 1.62 11.52 -3.72
N ALA A 46 2.88 11.70 -4.14
CA ALA A 46 4.04 11.21 -3.39
C ALA A 46 4.12 11.77 -1.97
N ASP A 47 3.90 13.08 -1.79
CA ASP A 47 3.90 13.73 -0.47
C ASP A 47 2.79 13.20 0.44
N GLU A 48 1.58 13.02 -0.10
CA GLU A 48 0.44 12.47 0.65
C GLU A 48 0.70 11.01 1.08
N ILE A 49 1.30 10.21 0.19
CA ILE A 49 1.69 8.82 0.44
C ILE A 49 2.78 8.74 1.49
N GLU A 50 3.80 9.60 1.43
CA GLU A 50 4.88 9.65 2.42
C GLU A 50 4.32 9.97 3.82
N GLN A 51 3.48 11.00 3.93
CA GLN A 51 2.86 11.39 5.20
C GLN A 51 1.96 10.29 5.75
N ALA A 52 1.12 9.69 4.91
CA ALA A 52 0.28 8.56 5.31
C ALA A 52 1.12 7.35 5.74
N GLY A 53 2.16 7.01 4.97
CA GLY A 53 3.11 5.94 5.27
C GLY A 53 3.81 6.14 6.61
N LEU A 54 4.18 7.37 6.98
CA LEU A 54 4.76 7.68 8.28
C LEU A 54 3.79 7.37 9.43
N VAL A 55 2.51 7.73 9.29
CA VAL A 55 1.50 7.46 10.33
C VAL A 55 1.26 5.96 10.45
N ILE A 56 1.10 5.26 9.33
CA ILE A 56 0.89 3.81 9.29
C ILE A 56 2.10 3.07 9.91
N ALA A 57 3.32 3.47 9.55
CA ALA A 57 4.54 2.87 10.10
C ALA A 57 4.66 3.07 11.61
N LYS A 58 4.24 4.22 12.15
CA LYS A 58 4.20 4.42 13.61
C LYS A 58 3.26 3.43 14.30
N VAL A 59 2.10 3.15 13.72
CA VAL A 59 1.16 2.14 14.25
C VAL A 59 1.77 0.74 14.12
N GLY A 60 2.30 0.40 12.93
CA GLY A 60 2.94 -0.91 12.68
C GLY A 60 4.12 -1.19 13.61
N ALA A 61 4.92 -0.16 13.93
CA ALA A 61 6.08 -0.26 14.82
C ALA A 61 5.70 -0.62 16.28
N THR A 62 4.43 -0.47 16.67
CA THR A 62 3.93 -0.94 17.98
C THR A 62 3.65 -2.44 18.03
N GLY A 63 3.79 -3.15 16.91
CA GLY A 63 3.37 -4.55 16.74
C GLY A 63 1.90 -4.71 16.34
N ALA A 64 1.14 -3.62 16.25
CA ALA A 64 -0.26 -3.59 15.84
C ALA A 64 -0.41 -3.59 14.30
N ARG A 65 0.06 -4.65 13.63
CA ARG A 65 0.02 -4.75 12.16
C ARG A 65 -1.40 -4.68 11.58
N GLN A 66 -2.36 -5.36 12.21
CA GLN A 66 -3.74 -5.40 11.72
C GLN A 66 -4.39 -4.00 11.74
N PRO A 67 -4.35 -3.22 12.84
CA PRO A 67 -4.77 -1.82 12.83
C PRO A 67 -4.01 -0.94 11.83
N ALA A 68 -2.71 -1.20 11.61
CA ALA A 68 -1.94 -0.46 10.61
C ALA A 68 -2.41 -0.76 9.17
N LEU A 69 -2.83 -2.00 8.87
CA LEU A 69 -3.40 -2.37 7.57
C LEU A 69 -4.79 -1.76 7.36
N GLU A 70 -5.61 -1.69 8.40
CA GLU A 70 -6.91 -0.99 8.35
C GLU A 70 -6.71 0.49 8.05
N LEU A 71 -5.75 1.13 8.73
CA LEU A 71 -5.40 2.52 8.43
C LEU A 71 -4.85 2.68 7.01
N ALA A 72 -3.97 1.78 6.55
CA ALA A 72 -3.48 1.79 5.17
C ALA A 72 -4.64 1.70 4.17
N GLN A 73 -5.63 0.86 4.46
CA GLN A 73 -6.85 0.71 3.68
C GLN A 73 -7.64 2.00 3.56
N GLU A 74 -7.90 2.66 4.68
CA GLU A 74 -8.59 3.94 4.69
C GLU A 74 -7.83 4.99 3.86
N GLN A 75 -6.50 5.07 4.03
CA GLN A 75 -5.68 6.06 3.32
C GLN A 75 -5.67 5.84 1.80
N TRP A 76 -5.47 4.61 1.33
CA TRP A 76 -5.49 4.37 -0.12
C TRP A 76 -6.88 4.51 -0.72
N GLN A 77 -7.96 4.25 0.04
CA GLN A 77 -9.33 4.50 -0.42
C GLN A 77 -9.62 6.01 -0.57
N THR A 78 -9.11 6.83 0.34
CA THR A 78 -9.18 8.29 0.24
C THR A 78 -8.42 8.80 -0.99
N LEU A 79 -7.18 8.35 -1.19
CA LEU A 79 -6.40 8.71 -2.39
C LEU A 79 -7.08 8.23 -3.68
N ALA A 80 -7.66 7.03 -3.68
CA ALA A 80 -8.39 6.52 -4.85
C ALA A 80 -9.59 7.40 -5.23
N ALA A 81 -10.14 8.19 -4.30
CA ALA A 81 -11.25 9.10 -4.56
C ALA A 81 -10.82 10.35 -5.35
N SER A 82 -9.56 10.77 -5.24
CA SER A 82 -9.00 11.91 -5.99
C SER A 82 -8.35 11.51 -7.31
N MET A 83 -8.12 10.20 -7.53
CA MET A 83 -7.55 9.66 -8.76
C MET A 83 -8.55 9.60 -9.93
N THR A 84 -8.00 9.71 -11.14
CA THR A 84 -8.70 9.38 -12.39
C THR A 84 -8.88 7.86 -12.54
N ASP A 85 -9.72 7.43 -13.49
CA ASP A 85 -9.88 5.99 -13.79
C ASP A 85 -8.58 5.36 -14.27
N ASN A 86 -7.78 6.05 -15.10
CA ASN A 86 -6.50 5.56 -15.58
C ASN A 86 -5.52 5.35 -14.44
N GLN A 87 -5.40 6.33 -13.53
CA GLN A 87 -4.57 6.24 -12.34
C GLN A 87 -4.98 5.05 -11.47
N ARG A 88 -6.28 4.88 -11.19
CA ARG A 88 -6.77 3.74 -10.39
C ARG A 88 -6.53 2.37 -11.06
N SER A 89 -6.45 2.33 -12.38
CA SER A 89 -6.32 1.10 -13.15
C SER A 89 -4.88 0.60 -13.25
N VAL A 90 -3.90 1.35 -12.73
CA VAL A 90 -2.49 0.94 -12.72
C VAL A 90 -2.34 -0.37 -11.94
N ASP A 91 -1.88 -1.40 -12.63
CA ASP A 91 -1.51 -2.68 -12.06
C ASP A 91 -0.07 -2.97 -12.48
N THR A 92 0.89 -2.65 -11.60
CA THR A 92 2.29 -2.96 -11.85
C THR A 92 2.49 -4.44 -11.62
N THR A 93 2.29 -5.22 -12.69
CA THR A 93 2.41 -6.68 -12.75
C THR A 93 3.83 -7.21 -12.53
N GLU A 94 4.83 -6.33 -12.35
CA GLU A 94 6.14 -6.71 -11.80
C GLU A 94 6.03 -7.01 -10.30
N LYS A 95 5.49 -8.19 -10.00
CA LYS A 95 5.60 -8.95 -8.74
C LYS A 95 6.06 -8.12 -7.53
N ALA A 96 5.19 -7.24 -7.04
CA ALA A 96 5.14 -6.97 -5.62
C ALA A 96 4.70 -8.27 -4.95
N THR A 97 5.65 -9.19 -4.74
CA THR A 97 5.43 -10.34 -3.87
C THR A 97 5.09 -9.73 -2.52
N PRO A 98 3.84 -9.85 -2.03
CA PRO A 98 3.55 -9.40 -0.67
C PRO A 98 4.54 -10.14 0.24
N PRO A 99 5.12 -9.51 1.28
CA PRO A 99 5.71 -10.31 2.33
C PRO A 99 4.63 -11.29 2.77
N ASP A 100 4.87 -12.59 2.56
CA ASP A 100 3.89 -13.65 2.78
C ASP A 100 3.23 -13.41 4.13
N THR A 101 1.97 -12.98 4.10
CA THR A 101 1.13 -12.97 5.29
C THR A 101 0.71 -14.41 5.50
N ASP A 102 1.66 -15.24 5.89
CA ASP A 102 1.50 -16.64 6.30
C ASP A 102 0.84 -16.71 7.69
N ILE A 103 -0.09 -15.80 7.98
CA ILE A 103 -0.84 -15.76 9.24
C ILE A 103 -2.05 -16.71 9.15
N ASP A 104 -2.64 -16.93 7.97
CA ASP A 104 -3.72 -17.90 7.80
C ASP A 104 -3.26 -19.36 7.94
N SER A 105 -1.96 -19.65 7.77
CA SER A 105 -1.41 -21.01 7.97
C SER A 105 -1.12 -21.34 9.45
N MET A 106 -1.01 -20.35 10.34
CA MET A 106 -0.72 -20.60 11.76
C MET A 106 -1.96 -20.96 12.59
N VAL A 107 -3.16 -20.52 12.19
CA VAL A 107 -4.40 -20.80 12.94
C VAL A 107 -4.89 -22.24 12.72
N ALA A 108 -4.61 -22.84 11.55
CA ALA A 108 -5.00 -24.22 11.25
C ALA A 108 -4.20 -25.29 12.02
N ARG A 109 -3.05 -24.94 12.65
CA ARG A 109 -2.21 -25.89 13.40
C ARG A 109 -2.51 -25.96 14.90
N ILE A 110 -3.26 -25.01 15.46
CA ILE A 110 -3.52 -24.94 16.91
C ILE A 110 -4.78 -25.70 17.32
N PHE A 111 -5.70 -26.02 16.40
CA PHE A 111 -6.94 -26.75 16.70
C PHE A 111 -6.90 -28.27 16.47
N ASN A 112 -5.74 -28.85 16.21
CA ASN A 112 -5.59 -30.29 15.95
C ASN A 112 -4.57 -30.96 16.88
N HIS A 113 -4.65 -30.66 18.18
CA HIS A 113 -3.96 -31.44 19.21
C HIS A 113 -4.84 -31.72 20.43
#